data_AF-A0A833FWZ4-F1
#
_entry.id   AF-A0A833FWZ4-F1
#
_cell.length_a   1.000
_cell.length_b   1.000
_cell.length_c   1.000
_cell.angle_alpha   90.00
_cell.angle_beta   90.00
_cell.angle_gamma   90.00
#
_symmetry.space_group_name_H-M   'P 1'
#
loop_
_entity.id
_entity.type
_entity.pdbx_description
1 polymer ?
#
loop_
_entity_poly.entity_id
_entity_poly.type
_entity_poly.pdbx_seq_one_letter_code
_entity_poly.pdbx_strand_id
1 'polypeptide(L)'
;MYLKNRYFVSTNKQNLCWESAIRYVQLRAFHYVAICGGFSRAAEELLLTQPAISDQVRKLEEEYDILLFNRQRKQVSLTPAGEKLLAITRRMFDTESQALELLSESRALRAGTLRIVADAAHHLLHILAEFRKKYPGVKVTIRAGNTETVITSLFSYDADIGVLGEIPTGREFEIVRLNSTPIIAFAAASHPATKRQSLSFAELAAFPLVVRERGSRTRKKLEEGAAGAGVELKPAIEAEGREAVRVTVEHAAKAAGCGTEEVFCSSTGVIGEPLEAEKFAYLLADMAKSARGDGWHDAAMAIRTTDTYAKGATRSLKLGGAEVRINGIAKGAGMIAPDMATMLVYIATDAKVAAPALQEMVSASAATTFNCITVDSDTSTSDTVLVFATGTAKGAPAITGTKSAEGRAFAEALHALMKELALLVVKDGEGISKLIEIRVTGAESDRSAHKIAMSVANSPLVKTAVAGEDANWGRIVMAIGKAGEAADRDLISISMGGIQVAKNGERVEGFDEAPVARHMKNREILIEIDLGLAKGAATVWTCDLTHEYISINADYRS
;
A
#
# COMPACT_ATOMS: atom_id res chain seq x y z
N MET A 1 -36.24 50.21 -30.93
CA MET A 1 -35.77 51.54 -30.48
C MET A 1 -36.31 51.77 -29.06
N TYR A 2 -35.40 51.99 -28.10
CA TYR A 2 -35.58 52.55 -26.74
C TYR A 2 -36.62 51.99 -25.74
N LEU A 3 -36.06 51.25 -24.77
CA LEU A 3 -36.26 51.28 -23.31
C LEU A 3 -37.19 52.36 -22.71
N LYS A 4 -37.88 52.00 -21.61
CA LYS A 4 -37.70 52.65 -20.30
C LYS A 4 -38.27 51.85 -19.12
N ASN A 5 -37.40 51.57 -18.15
CA ASN A 5 -37.71 51.11 -16.79
C ASN A 5 -38.22 52.27 -15.91
N ARG A 6 -38.95 51.94 -14.84
CA ARG A 6 -39.11 52.78 -13.64
C ARG A 6 -38.62 51.97 -12.42
N TYR A 7 -37.83 52.62 -11.57
CA TYR A 7 -37.30 52.09 -10.31
C TYR A 7 -37.86 52.91 -9.13
N PHE A 8 -37.99 52.27 -7.97
CA PHE A 8 -38.28 52.91 -6.69
C PHE A 8 -37.13 52.63 -5.71
N VAL A 9 -36.75 53.65 -4.92
CA VAL A 9 -35.74 53.56 -3.85
C VAL A 9 -36.46 53.70 -2.51
N SER A 10 -36.16 52.79 -1.58
CA SER A 10 -36.50 52.91 -0.15
C SER A 10 -35.20 52.86 0.64
N THR A 11 -34.90 53.92 1.38
CA THR A 11 -33.76 53.97 2.32
C THR A 11 -34.29 53.80 3.73
N ASN A 12 -33.74 52.84 4.48
CA ASN A 12 -34.09 52.68 5.88
C ASN A 12 -33.21 53.61 6.72
N LYS A 13 -33.85 54.61 7.35
CA LYS A 13 -33.23 55.56 8.28
C LYS A 13 -32.74 54.81 9.52
N GLN A 14 -31.42 54.73 9.69
CA GLN A 14 -30.83 54.56 11.02
C GLN A 14 -31.22 55.77 11.88
N ASN A 15 -31.84 55.51 13.03
CA ASN A 15 -31.75 56.42 14.18
C ASN A 15 -31.61 55.59 15.47
N LEU A 16 -30.40 55.70 16.02
CA LEU A 16 -29.98 55.64 17.42
C LEU A 16 -30.91 54.95 18.44
N CYS A 17 -30.42 53.84 18.98
CA CYS A 17 -30.61 53.50 20.40
C CYS A 17 -29.23 53.08 20.95
N TRP A 18 -28.50 54.02 21.55
CA TRP A 18 -27.17 53.83 22.16
C TRP A 18 -27.33 53.71 23.68
N GLU A 19 -28.04 52.69 24.16
CA GLU A 19 -28.19 52.50 25.61
C GLU A 19 -27.40 51.30 26.17
N SER A 20 -26.68 50.54 25.34
CA SER A 20 -25.67 49.57 25.81
C SER A 20 -24.56 49.35 24.77
N ALA A 21 -23.53 50.19 24.79
CA ALA A 21 -22.36 50.04 23.94
C ALA A 21 -21.28 49.23 24.67
N ILE A 22 -21.02 48.00 24.19
CA ILE A 22 -19.90 47.19 24.66
C ILE A 22 -18.60 48.00 24.54
N ARG A 23 -17.87 48.16 25.64
CA ARG A 23 -16.59 48.89 25.62
C ARG A 23 -15.48 47.99 25.07
N TYR A 24 -14.63 48.57 24.22
CA TYR A 24 -13.45 47.91 23.68
C TYR A 24 -12.57 47.25 24.77
N VAL A 25 -12.39 47.93 25.91
CA VAL A 25 -11.59 47.42 27.05
C VAL A 25 -12.21 46.15 27.67
N GLN A 26 -13.55 46.04 27.69
CA GLN A 26 -14.24 44.84 28.17
C GLN A 26 -14.01 43.65 27.23
N LEU A 27 -14.12 43.87 25.91
CA LEU A 27 -13.83 42.84 24.90
C LEU A 27 -12.37 42.41 24.92
N ARG A 28 -11.44 43.35 25.10
CA ARG A 28 -10.01 43.06 25.19
C ARG A 28 -9.70 42.23 26.44
N ALA A 29 -10.26 42.58 27.59
CA ALA A 29 -10.11 41.79 28.81
C ALA A 29 -10.66 40.36 28.64
N PHE A 30 -11.87 40.21 28.09
CA PHE A 30 -12.45 38.90 27.80
C PHE A 30 -11.56 38.06 26.85
N HIS A 31 -11.14 38.65 25.73
CA HIS A 31 -10.37 37.95 24.70
C HIS A 31 -9.05 37.39 25.25
N TYR A 32 -8.29 38.22 25.98
CA TYR A 32 -7.02 37.80 26.55
C TYR A 32 -7.20 36.74 27.64
N VAL A 33 -8.24 36.82 28.48
CA VAL A 33 -8.54 35.75 29.45
C VAL A 33 -8.84 34.43 28.75
N ALA A 34 -9.56 34.46 27.63
CA ALA A 34 -9.94 33.28 26.86
C ALA A 34 -8.74 32.61 26.15
N ILE A 35 -7.87 33.38 25.48
CA ILE A 35 -6.70 32.82 24.79
C ILE A 35 -5.58 32.42 25.76
N CYS A 36 -5.37 33.18 26.84
CA CYS A 36 -4.37 32.86 27.85
C CYS A 36 -4.87 31.79 28.82
N GLY A 37 -6.15 31.40 28.77
CA GLY A 37 -6.72 30.38 29.66
C GLY A 37 -6.58 30.71 31.15
N GLY A 38 -6.69 32.00 31.53
CA GLY A 38 -6.59 32.43 32.93
C GLY A 38 -6.44 33.93 33.13
N PHE A 39 -7.05 34.44 34.21
CA PHE A 39 -7.08 35.88 34.53
C PHE A 39 -5.71 36.46 34.88
N SER A 40 -4.87 35.73 35.62
CA SER A 40 -3.53 36.22 36.00
C SER A 40 -2.62 36.35 34.79
N ARG A 41 -2.61 35.35 33.89
CA ARG A 41 -1.83 35.38 32.64
C ARG A 41 -2.28 36.50 31.70
N ALA A 42 -3.59 36.69 31.57
CA ALA A 42 -4.14 37.80 30.78
C ALA A 42 -3.77 39.18 31.34
N ALA A 43 -3.67 39.31 32.66
CA ALA A 43 -3.26 40.54 33.31
C ALA A 43 -1.79 40.88 33.05
N GLU A 44 -0.90 39.88 33.10
CA GLU A 44 0.52 40.01 32.72
C GLU A 44 0.65 40.46 31.25
N GLU A 45 -0.05 39.81 30.32
CA GLU A 45 0.00 40.11 28.89
C GLU A 45 -0.49 41.54 28.59
N LEU A 46 -1.52 41.99 29.30
CA LEU A 46 -2.11 43.32 29.12
C LEU A 46 -1.42 44.42 29.95
N LEU A 47 -0.41 44.08 30.78
CA LEU A 47 0.26 44.98 31.72
C LEU A 47 -0.73 45.69 32.67
N LEU A 48 -1.74 44.96 33.14
CA LEU A 48 -2.77 45.43 34.07
C LEU A 48 -2.80 44.56 35.33
N THR A 49 -3.51 45.02 36.36
CA THR A 49 -3.71 44.20 37.56
C THR A 49 -4.82 43.17 37.32
N GLN A 50 -4.68 41.97 37.90
CA GLN A 50 -5.70 40.93 37.79
C GLN A 50 -7.09 41.41 38.24
N PRO A 51 -7.26 42.16 39.36
CA PRO A 51 -8.56 42.71 39.72
C PRO A 51 -9.17 43.62 38.65
N ALA A 52 -8.35 44.39 37.92
CA ALA A 52 -8.84 45.24 36.83
C ALA A 52 -9.39 44.41 35.67
N ILE A 53 -8.69 43.35 35.24
CA ILE A 53 -9.17 42.44 34.18
C ILE A 53 -10.44 41.71 34.62
N SER A 54 -10.47 41.19 35.85
CA SER A 54 -11.66 40.54 36.40
C SER A 54 -12.85 41.48 36.49
N ASP A 55 -12.66 42.74 36.86
CA ASP A 55 -13.72 43.75 36.90
C ASP A 55 -14.27 44.09 35.51
N GLN A 56 -13.42 44.18 34.49
CA GLN A 56 -13.88 44.42 33.11
C GLN A 56 -14.71 43.26 32.55
N VAL A 57 -14.27 42.02 32.77
CA VAL A 57 -15.05 40.83 32.37
C VAL A 57 -16.35 40.75 33.16
N ARG A 58 -16.32 40.98 34.48
CA ARG A 58 -17.53 40.98 35.31
C ARG A 58 -18.54 42.02 34.86
N LYS A 59 -18.10 43.25 34.56
CA LYS A 59 -18.98 44.31 34.03
C LYS A 59 -19.60 43.92 32.70
N LEU A 60 -18.84 43.23 31.83
CA LEU A 60 -19.36 42.72 30.56
C LEU A 60 -20.42 41.63 30.78
N GLU A 61 -20.18 40.71 31.70
CA GLU A 61 -21.13 39.64 32.06
C GLU A 61 -22.41 40.21 32.69
N GLU A 62 -22.29 41.19 33.61
CA GLU A 62 -23.41 41.83 34.31
C GLU A 62 -24.26 42.72 33.38
N GLU A 63 -23.62 43.47 32.48
CA GLU A 63 -24.31 44.40 31.58
C GLU A 63 -25.24 43.69 30.58
N TYR A 64 -24.92 42.44 30.23
CA TYR A 64 -25.68 41.62 29.27
C TYR A 64 -26.34 40.39 29.90
N ASP A 65 -26.31 40.28 31.23
CA ASP A 65 -26.85 39.16 32.02
C ASP A 65 -26.44 37.79 31.45
N ILE A 66 -25.14 37.62 31.18
CA ILE A 66 -24.58 36.41 30.56
C ILE A 66 -23.29 35.98 31.22
N LEU A 67 -23.10 34.66 31.39
CA LEU A 67 -21.83 34.09 31.82
C LEU A 67 -20.98 33.73 30.59
N LEU A 68 -19.76 34.24 30.53
CA LEU A 68 -18.79 33.97 29.47
C LEU A 68 -17.77 32.92 29.90
N PHE A 69 -17.55 32.77 31.22
CA PHE A 69 -16.65 31.78 31.79
C PHE A 69 -17.32 30.89 32.84
N ASN A 70 -17.01 29.59 32.80
CA ASN A 70 -17.28 28.66 33.89
C ASN A 70 -16.16 28.77 34.94
N ARG A 71 -16.52 29.03 36.19
CA ARG A 71 -15.57 29.19 37.32
C ARG A 71 -15.72 28.02 38.29
N GLN A 72 -15.11 26.87 37.98
CA GLN A 72 -15.06 25.71 38.88
C GLN A 72 -13.61 25.45 39.34
N ARG A 73 -13.42 25.27 40.66
CA ARG A 73 -12.17 24.88 41.36
C ARG A 73 -10.87 25.05 40.55
N LYS A 74 -10.31 26.27 40.55
CA LYS A 74 -9.01 26.68 39.98
C LYS A 74 -8.85 26.61 38.46
N GLN A 75 -9.88 26.24 37.68
CA GLN A 75 -9.80 26.22 36.22
C GLN A 75 -10.85 27.15 35.60
N VAL A 76 -10.43 27.93 34.59
CA VAL A 76 -11.28 28.84 33.81
C VAL A 76 -11.52 28.19 32.45
N SER A 77 -12.79 27.90 32.14
CA SER A 77 -13.21 27.41 30.81
C SER A 77 -14.31 28.31 30.26
N LEU A 78 -14.46 28.33 28.93
CA LEU A 78 -15.49 29.15 28.28
C LEU A 78 -16.87 28.50 28.43
N THR A 79 -17.90 29.33 28.47
CA THR A 79 -19.27 28.89 28.20
C THR A 79 -19.52 28.83 26.69
N PRO A 80 -20.61 28.21 26.19
CA PRO A 80 -20.97 28.27 24.77
C PRO A 80 -21.13 29.71 24.24
N ALA A 81 -21.55 30.65 25.10
CA ALA A 81 -21.60 32.07 24.75
C ALA A 81 -20.19 32.68 24.68
N GLY A 82 -19.30 32.31 25.61
CA GLY A 82 -17.88 32.64 25.57
C GLY A 82 -17.19 32.15 24.30
N GLU A 83 -17.44 30.92 23.85
CA GLU A 83 -16.87 30.38 22.60
C GLU A 83 -17.29 31.21 21.37
N LYS A 84 -18.58 31.56 21.29
CA LYS A 84 -19.10 32.41 20.21
C LYS A 84 -18.50 33.82 20.25
N LEU A 85 -18.37 34.42 21.43
CA LEU A 85 -17.74 35.74 21.58
C LEU A 85 -16.23 35.69 21.30
N LEU A 86 -15.56 34.59 21.63
CA LEU A 86 -14.14 34.40 21.29
C LEU A 86 -13.93 34.39 19.78
N ALA A 87 -14.79 33.69 19.03
CA ALA A 87 -14.71 33.69 17.57
C ALA A 87 -14.87 35.10 16.97
N ILE A 88 -15.73 35.93 17.55
CA ILE A 88 -15.94 37.33 17.11
C ILE A 88 -14.73 38.19 17.49
N THR A 89 -14.26 38.11 18.74
CA THR A 89 -13.15 38.94 19.22
C THR A 89 -11.83 38.61 18.54
N ARG A 90 -11.57 37.33 18.17
CA ARG A 90 -10.40 36.97 17.33
C ARG A 90 -10.35 37.78 16.05
N ARG A 91 -11.44 37.79 15.27
CA ARG A 91 -11.54 38.57 14.02
C ARG A 91 -11.34 40.07 14.25
N MET A 92 -11.87 40.59 15.35
CA MET A 92 -11.74 42.00 15.72
C MET A 92 -10.29 42.38 16.02
N PHE A 93 -9.59 41.61 16.87
CA PHE A 93 -8.21 41.90 17.26
C PHE A 93 -7.20 41.57 16.14
N ASP A 94 -7.52 40.66 15.23
CA ASP A 94 -6.74 40.44 14.01
C ASP A 94 -6.83 41.65 13.08
N THR A 95 -8.04 42.21 12.91
CA THR A 95 -8.25 43.43 12.11
C THR A 95 -7.49 44.61 12.72
N GLU A 96 -7.48 44.73 14.04
CA GLU A 96 -6.68 45.73 14.74
C GLU A 96 -5.17 45.52 14.51
N SER A 97 -4.70 44.27 14.57
CA SER A 97 -3.29 43.94 14.30
C SER A 97 -2.90 44.30 12.87
N GLN A 98 -3.75 44.01 11.88
CA GLN A 98 -3.55 44.41 10.49
C GLN A 98 -3.53 45.93 10.32
N ALA A 99 -4.40 46.66 11.03
CA ALA A 99 -4.39 48.12 11.01
C ALA A 99 -3.08 48.68 11.62
N LEU A 100 -2.58 48.07 12.71
CA LEU A 100 -1.29 48.44 13.30
C LEU A 100 -0.11 48.09 12.38
N GLU A 101 -0.16 46.94 11.70
CA GLU A 101 0.84 46.54 10.70
C GLU A 101 0.88 47.51 9.51
N LEU A 102 -0.30 47.88 8.98
CA LEU A 102 -0.45 48.90 7.95
C LEU A 102 0.15 50.24 8.40
N LEU A 103 -0.09 50.65 9.64
CA LEU A 103 0.47 51.89 10.19
C LEU A 103 1.97 51.79 10.48
N SER A 104 2.54 50.58 10.50
CA SER A 104 3.97 50.31 10.72
C SER A 104 4.80 50.14 9.42
N GLU A 105 4.16 50.32 8.25
CA GLU A 105 4.52 49.86 6.88
C GLU A 105 5.91 50.16 6.32
N SER A 106 6.86 50.71 7.05
CA SER A 106 8.21 50.95 6.50
C SER A 106 9.14 49.72 6.48
N ARG A 107 8.77 48.52 6.99
CA ARG A 107 9.74 47.40 7.16
C ARG A 107 9.29 45.94 6.92
N ALA A 108 8.10 45.66 6.38
CA ALA A 108 7.47 44.33 6.56
C ALA A 108 7.99 43.12 5.74
N LEU A 109 8.72 43.26 4.63
CA LEU A 109 9.04 42.10 3.77
C LEU A 109 10.41 41.45 4.01
N ARG A 110 10.84 41.26 5.28
CA ARG A 110 12.13 40.58 5.57
C ARG A 110 12.07 39.40 6.56
N ALA A 111 11.03 39.24 7.37
CA ALA A 111 10.90 38.11 8.30
C ALA A 111 9.43 37.85 8.68
N GLY A 112 9.05 36.58 8.86
CA GLY A 112 7.69 36.18 9.22
C GLY A 112 7.46 34.66 9.11
N THR A 113 6.27 34.18 9.45
CA THR A 113 5.89 32.76 9.25
C THR A 113 4.74 32.67 8.25
N LEU A 114 4.93 31.89 7.19
CA LEU A 114 3.88 31.51 6.23
C LEU A 114 3.31 30.15 6.62
N ARG A 115 2.04 30.12 7.02
CA ARG A 115 1.31 28.94 7.47
C ARG A 115 0.44 28.40 6.35
N ILE A 116 0.74 27.19 5.90
CA ILE A 116 0.04 26.56 4.80
C ILE A 116 -0.64 25.29 5.30
N VAL A 117 -1.91 25.11 4.96
CA VAL A 117 -2.61 23.85 5.17
C VAL A 117 -3.04 23.31 3.81
N ALA A 118 -2.66 22.08 3.49
CA ALA A 118 -2.86 21.50 2.16
C ALA A 118 -3.48 20.10 2.26
N ASP A 119 -4.39 19.79 1.34
CA ASP A 119 -4.89 18.42 1.14
C ASP A 119 -3.80 17.48 0.63
N ALA A 120 -2.86 18.00 -0.16
CA ALA A 120 -1.64 17.32 -0.55
C ALA A 120 -0.48 18.30 -0.75
N ALA A 121 0.50 18.25 0.14
CA ALA A 121 1.64 19.19 0.15
C ALA A 121 2.53 19.13 -1.11
N HIS A 122 2.54 18.00 -1.83
CA HIS A 122 3.38 17.81 -3.02
C HIS A 122 3.04 18.79 -4.16
N HIS A 123 1.79 19.27 -4.24
CA HIS A 123 1.40 20.30 -5.20
C HIS A 123 2.16 21.63 -4.99
N LEU A 124 2.71 21.86 -3.81
CA LEU A 124 3.38 23.10 -3.44
C LEU A 124 4.90 23.04 -3.45
N LEU A 125 5.49 21.84 -3.33
CA LEU A 125 6.93 21.71 -3.07
C LEU A 125 7.79 22.41 -4.13
N HIS A 126 7.39 22.32 -5.41
CA HIS A 126 8.10 22.98 -6.52
C HIS A 126 7.99 24.52 -6.47
N ILE A 127 6.88 25.07 -5.99
CA ILE A 127 6.65 26.51 -5.84
C ILE A 127 7.42 27.04 -4.62
N LEU A 128 7.37 26.29 -3.51
CA LEU A 128 8.01 26.67 -2.26
C LEU A 128 9.54 26.66 -2.35
N ALA A 129 10.12 25.84 -3.21
CA ALA A 129 11.56 25.84 -3.48
C ALA A 129 12.04 27.21 -4.01
N GLU A 130 11.33 27.78 -5.00
CA GLU A 130 11.63 29.10 -5.56
C GLU A 130 11.28 30.24 -4.58
N PHE A 131 10.15 30.11 -3.86
CA PHE A 131 9.75 31.08 -2.83
C PHE A 131 10.82 31.23 -1.73
N ARG A 132 11.35 30.11 -1.21
CA ARG A 132 12.38 30.12 -0.16
C ARG A 132 13.70 30.73 -0.62
N LYS A 133 14.08 30.59 -1.89
CA LYS A 133 15.26 31.28 -2.46
C LYS A 133 15.06 32.79 -2.48
N LYS A 134 13.86 33.25 -2.84
CA LYS A 134 13.53 34.67 -2.95
C LYS A 134 13.31 35.35 -1.59
N TYR A 135 12.80 34.61 -0.60
CA TYR A 135 12.48 35.11 0.74
C TYR A 135 13.07 34.22 1.85
N PRO A 136 14.40 34.18 2.03
CA PRO A 136 15.06 33.26 2.97
C PRO A 136 14.74 33.53 4.44
N GLY A 137 14.28 34.74 4.78
CA GLY A 137 13.88 35.13 6.15
C GLY A 137 12.46 34.72 6.55
N VAL A 138 11.67 34.14 5.63
CA VAL A 138 10.30 33.68 5.90
C VAL A 138 10.30 32.20 6.27
N LYS A 139 9.84 31.87 7.47
CA LYS A 139 9.65 30.48 7.91
C LYS A 139 8.38 29.92 7.30
N VAL A 140 8.46 28.85 6.53
CA VAL A 140 7.27 28.19 5.97
C VAL A 140 6.92 26.98 6.83
N THR A 141 5.68 26.90 7.31
CA THR A 141 5.14 25.73 8.01
C THR A 141 3.99 25.15 7.21
N ILE A 142 4.05 23.85 6.91
CA ILE A 142 3.02 23.15 6.14
C ILE A 142 2.40 22.10 7.04
N ARG A 143 1.07 22.02 7.06
CA ARG A 143 0.32 20.94 7.70
C ARG A 143 -0.57 20.25 6.67
N ALA A 144 -0.65 18.93 6.77
CA ALA A 144 -1.63 18.17 6.01
C ALA A 144 -3.00 18.32 6.67
N GLY A 145 -4.05 18.46 5.86
CA GLY A 145 -5.42 18.54 6.36
C GLY A 145 -6.41 18.28 5.25
N ASN A 146 -7.55 17.66 5.57
CA ASN A 146 -8.64 17.53 4.60
C ASN A 146 -9.27 18.92 4.31
N THR A 147 -10.16 19.00 3.32
CA THR A 147 -10.77 20.28 2.90
C THR A 147 -11.45 21.04 4.05
N GLU A 148 -12.14 20.33 4.93
CA GLU A 148 -12.79 20.93 6.10
C GLU A 148 -11.75 21.55 7.05
N THR A 149 -10.66 20.83 7.33
CA THR A 149 -9.55 21.32 8.16
C THR A 149 -8.90 22.55 7.55
N VAL A 150 -8.64 22.54 6.23
CA VAL A 150 -8.05 23.68 5.51
C VAL A 150 -8.97 24.90 5.59
N ILE A 151 -10.26 24.73 5.31
CA ILE A 151 -11.25 25.81 5.34
C ILE A 151 -11.40 26.36 6.78
N THR A 152 -11.56 25.50 7.77
CA THR A 152 -11.64 25.92 9.18
C THR A 152 -10.36 26.65 9.61
N SER A 153 -9.18 26.18 9.19
CA SER A 153 -7.89 26.84 9.50
C SER A 153 -7.76 28.21 8.84
N LEU A 154 -8.28 28.37 7.62
CA LEU A 154 -8.34 29.67 6.94
C LEU A 154 -9.32 30.62 7.64
N PHE A 155 -10.51 30.15 8.01
CA PHE A 155 -11.51 30.96 8.72
C PHE A 155 -11.12 31.36 10.14
N SER A 156 -10.30 30.54 10.79
CA SER A 156 -9.78 30.79 12.13
C SER A 156 -8.43 31.50 12.12
N TYR A 157 -7.88 31.82 10.94
CA TYR A 157 -6.56 32.45 10.75
C TYR A 157 -5.39 31.62 11.31
N ASP A 158 -5.59 30.31 11.49
CA ASP A 158 -4.55 29.34 11.81
C ASP A 158 -3.70 28.98 10.56
N ALA A 159 -4.20 29.31 9.36
CA ALA A 159 -3.52 29.20 8.08
C ALA A 159 -3.62 30.50 7.28
N ASP A 160 -2.55 30.83 6.54
CA ASP A 160 -2.51 31.95 5.60
C ASP A 160 -2.87 31.51 4.18
N ILE A 161 -2.52 30.26 3.81
CA ILE A 161 -2.82 29.65 2.51
C ILE A 161 -3.44 28.27 2.69
N GLY A 162 -4.56 28.04 2.00
CA GLY A 162 -5.17 26.73 1.86
C GLY A 162 -4.96 26.17 0.45
N VAL A 163 -4.50 24.93 0.34
CA VAL A 163 -4.42 24.22 -0.95
C VAL A 163 -5.43 23.09 -0.97
N LEU A 164 -6.29 23.13 -1.99
CA LEU A 164 -7.49 22.33 -2.09
C LEU A 164 -7.64 21.82 -3.52
N GLY A 165 -8.06 20.56 -3.66
CA GLY A 165 -8.44 19.95 -4.95
C GLY A 165 -9.81 20.39 -5.51
N GLU A 166 -10.53 21.25 -4.79
CA GLU A 166 -11.78 21.90 -5.22
C GLU A 166 -11.90 23.31 -4.62
N ILE A 167 -12.50 24.21 -5.40
CA ILE A 167 -12.81 25.61 -5.04
C ILE A 167 -13.95 25.59 -4.01
N PRO A 168 -13.76 26.13 -2.78
CA PRO A 168 -14.85 26.28 -1.83
C PRO A 168 -16.01 27.09 -2.43
N THR A 169 -17.25 26.67 -2.19
CA THR A 169 -18.44 27.41 -2.64
C THR A 169 -18.71 28.60 -1.70
N GLY A 170 -18.40 29.81 -2.17
CA GLY A 170 -18.59 31.06 -1.42
C GLY A 170 -17.49 32.07 -1.75
N ARG A 171 -17.82 33.37 -1.85
CA ARG A 171 -16.90 34.43 -2.32
C ARG A 171 -15.93 34.94 -1.23
N GLU A 172 -15.51 34.11 -0.29
CA GLU A 172 -14.82 34.61 0.92
C GLU A 172 -13.29 34.50 0.86
N PHE A 173 -12.72 33.82 -0.15
CA PHE A 173 -11.27 33.70 -0.33
C PHE A 173 -10.83 34.07 -1.75
N GLU A 174 -9.59 34.53 -1.89
CA GLU A 174 -8.92 34.63 -3.19
C GLU A 174 -8.47 33.24 -3.63
N ILE A 175 -8.82 32.85 -4.85
CA ILE A 175 -8.62 31.49 -5.34
C ILE A 175 -7.71 31.52 -6.56
N VAL A 176 -6.55 30.87 -6.43
CA VAL A 176 -5.56 30.73 -7.50
C VAL A 176 -5.51 29.26 -7.94
N ARG A 177 -5.71 29.02 -9.23
CA ARG A 177 -5.56 27.67 -9.80
C ARG A 177 -4.08 27.34 -9.96
N LEU A 178 -3.60 26.34 -9.23
CA LEU A 178 -2.21 25.88 -9.30
C LEU A 178 -1.97 24.95 -10.50
N ASN A 179 -2.72 23.84 -10.61
CA ASN A 179 -2.59 22.86 -11.69
C ASN A 179 -3.86 22.00 -11.86
N SER A 180 -3.81 21.02 -12.77
CA SER A 180 -4.81 19.94 -12.88
C SER A 180 -4.15 18.67 -13.41
N THR A 181 -4.44 17.52 -12.80
CA THR A 181 -3.93 16.21 -13.21
C THR A 181 -5.08 15.27 -13.60
N PRO A 182 -4.93 14.44 -14.64
CA PRO A 182 -5.96 13.46 -15.01
C PRO A 182 -6.09 12.35 -13.96
N ILE A 183 -7.29 11.80 -13.80
CA ILE A 183 -7.50 10.55 -13.07
C ILE A 183 -7.20 9.40 -14.03
N ILE A 184 -6.19 8.58 -13.71
CA ILE A 184 -5.73 7.47 -14.55
C ILE A 184 -6.08 6.15 -13.86
N ALA A 185 -6.64 5.22 -14.64
CA ALA A 185 -6.84 3.83 -14.24
C ALA A 185 -5.65 2.97 -14.70
N PHE A 186 -5.31 1.94 -13.92
CA PHE A 186 -4.27 0.97 -14.25
C PHE A 186 -4.88 -0.43 -14.18
N ALA A 187 -4.41 -1.33 -15.03
CA ALA A 187 -4.84 -2.73 -15.06
C ALA A 187 -3.65 -3.62 -15.46
N ALA A 188 -3.77 -4.93 -15.21
CA ALA A 188 -2.78 -5.91 -15.68
C ALA A 188 -2.58 -5.79 -17.19
N ALA A 189 -1.35 -6.00 -17.69
CA ALA A 189 -1.04 -5.82 -19.11
C ALA A 189 -1.92 -6.66 -20.05
N SER A 190 -2.34 -7.85 -19.59
CA SER A 190 -3.25 -8.77 -20.29
C SER A 190 -4.73 -8.34 -20.25
N HIS A 191 -5.10 -7.36 -19.42
CA HIS A 191 -6.48 -6.96 -19.22
C HIS A 191 -7.05 -6.25 -20.47
N PRO A 192 -8.25 -6.58 -20.95
CA PRO A 192 -8.81 -6.01 -22.20
C PRO A 192 -8.82 -4.48 -22.27
N ALA A 193 -8.94 -3.81 -21.12
CA ALA A 193 -8.91 -2.35 -21.00
C ALA A 193 -7.58 -1.71 -21.45
N THR A 194 -6.44 -2.42 -21.35
CA THR A 194 -5.11 -1.87 -21.68
C THR A 194 -4.90 -1.69 -23.18
N LYS A 195 -5.76 -2.25 -24.02
CA LYS A 195 -5.76 -2.06 -25.48
C LYS A 195 -6.28 -0.68 -25.90
N ARG A 196 -6.81 0.11 -24.96
CA ARG A 196 -7.42 1.41 -25.22
C ARG A 196 -6.71 2.49 -24.40
N GLN A 197 -6.63 3.69 -24.97
CA GLN A 197 -6.03 4.85 -24.29
C GLN A 197 -7.01 5.54 -23.32
N SER A 198 -8.31 5.28 -23.43
CA SER A 198 -9.36 5.80 -22.55
C SER A 198 -10.58 4.87 -22.54
N LEU A 199 -11.42 5.02 -21.51
CA LEU A 199 -12.68 4.29 -21.34
C LEU A 199 -13.80 5.28 -21.02
N SER A 200 -15.00 5.03 -21.52
CA SER A 200 -16.21 5.70 -21.05
C SER A 200 -16.64 5.17 -19.67
N PHE A 201 -17.46 5.91 -18.93
CA PHE A 201 -17.98 5.44 -17.64
C PHE A 201 -18.81 4.17 -17.76
N ALA A 202 -19.59 4.00 -18.83
CA ALA A 202 -20.38 2.79 -19.07
C ALA A 202 -19.49 1.55 -19.29
N GLU A 203 -18.38 1.73 -20.01
CA GLU A 203 -17.39 0.66 -20.19
C GLU A 203 -16.62 0.38 -18.90
N LEU A 204 -16.30 1.42 -18.14
CA LEU A 204 -15.66 1.28 -16.83
C LEU A 204 -16.55 0.49 -15.86
N ALA A 205 -17.86 0.75 -15.85
CA ALA A 205 -18.84 0.06 -15.00
C ALA A 205 -19.01 -1.44 -15.35
N ALA A 206 -18.58 -1.86 -16.54
CA ALA A 206 -18.60 -3.27 -16.94
C ALA A 206 -17.46 -4.09 -16.30
N PHE A 207 -16.48 -3.43 -15.66
CA PHE A 207 -15.36 -4.10 -15.01
C PHE A 207 -15.52 -4.09 -13.48
N PRO A 208 -14.98 -5.12 -12.78
CA PRO A 208 -14.86 -5.07 -11.33
C PRO A 208 -13.84 -3.99 -10.94
N LEU A 209 -14.30 -2.92 -10.30
CA LEU A 209 -13.46 -1.77 -10.01
C LEU A 209 -12.79 -1.89 -8.65
N VAL A 210 -11.47 -1.68 -8.62
CA VAL A 210 -10.74 -1.35 -7.39
C VAL A 210 -10.68 0.16 -7.29
N VAL A 211 -11.36 0.73 -6.31
CA VAL A 211 -11.43 2.17 -6.09
C VAL A 211 -10.75 2.51 -4.77
N ARG A 212 -10.52 3.80 -4.56
CA ARG A 212 -9.99 4.29 -3.28
C ARG A 212 -11.02 4.23 -2.15
N GLU A 213 -10.58 4.44 -0.92
CA GLU A 213 -11.44 4.54 0.26
C GLU A 213 -12.57 5.58 0.13
N ARG A 214 -13.69 5.38 0.84
CA ARG A 214 -14.75 6.39 0.96
C ARG A 214 -14.18 7.66 1.60
N GLY A 215 -14.57 8.81 1.07
CA GLY A 215 -13.98 10.10 1.45
C GLY A 215 -12.77 10.50 0.59
N SER A 216 -12.20 9.59 -0.21
CA SER A 216 -11.17 9.91 -1.19
C SER A 216 -11.69 10.85 -2.27
N ARG A 217 -11.05 12.01 -2.43
CA ARG A 217 -11.42 13.03 -3.43
C ARG A 217 -11.36 12.51 -4.87
N THR A 218 -10.38 11.67 -5.21
CA THR A 218 -10.27 11.07 -6.55
C THR A 218 -11.39 10.08 -6.82
N ARG A 219 -11.82 9.30 -5.80
CA ARG A 219 -12.99 8.43 -5.92
C ARG A 219 -14.26 9.25 -6.06
N LYS A 220 -14.42 10.29 -5.22
CA LYS A 220 -15.58 11.19 -5.28
C LYS A 220 -15.74 11.81 -6.66
N LYS A 221 -14.66 12.34 -7.27
CA LYS A 221 -14.69 12.87 -8.65
C LYS A 221 -15.03 11.80 -9.70
N LEU A 222 -14.55 10.58 -9.52
CA LEU A 222 -14.86 9.46 -10.42
C LEU A 222 -16.35 9.09 -10.33
N GLU A 223 -16.89 8.99 -9.12
CA GLU A 223 -18.29 8.66 -8.85
C GLU A 223 -19.23 9.79 -9.28
N GLU A 224 -18.90 11.05 -8.98
CA GLU A 224 -19.65 12.24 -9.44
C GLU A 224 -19.63 12.35 -10.97
N GLY A 225 -18.49 12.08 -11.61
CA GLY A 225 -18.37 12.06 -13.06
C GLY A 225 -19.22 10.96 -13.70
N ALA A 226 -19.23 9.76 -13.12
CA ALA A 226 -20.05 8.65 -13.59
C ALA A 226 -21.54 8.91 -13.37
N ALA A 227 -21.92 9.42 -12.20
CA ALA A 227 -23.29 9.80 -11.90
C ALA A 227 -23.80 10.90 -12.84
N GLY A 228 -22.95 11.89 -13.17
CA GLY A 228 -23.25 12.91 -14.17
C GLY A 228 -23.43 12.35 -15.59
N ALA A 229 -22.83 11.21 -15.88
CA ALA A 229 -23.02 10.44 -17.11
C ALA A 229 -24.19 9.43 -17.04
N GLY A 230 -24.95 9.42 -15.93
CA GLY A 230 -26.05 8.46 -15.71
C GLY A 230 -25.59 7.03 -15.44
N VAL A 231 -24.33 6.83 -15.04
CA VAL A 231 -23.73 5.53 -14.79
C VAL A 231 -23.42 5.35 -13.31
N GLU A 232 -23.95 4.28 -12.72
CA GLU A 232 -23.58 3.87 -11.37
C GLU A 232 -22.32 3.00 -11.43
N LEU A 233 -21.23 3.44 -10.80
CA LEU A 233 -20.05 2.59 -10.60
C LEU A 233 -20.27 1.71 -9.37
N LYS A 234 -19.99 0.42 -9.50
CA LYS A 234 -20.07 -0.56 -8.42
C LYS A 234 -18.67 -1.04 -8.09
N PRO A 235 -17.99 -0.45 -7.09
CA PRO A 235 -16.70 -0.92 -6.66
C PRO A 235 -16.77 -2.38 -6.21
N ALA A 236 -15.86 -3.19 -6.73
CA ALA A 236 -15.64 -4.54 -6.24
C ALA A 236 -14.73 -4.54 -5.00
N ILE A 237 -13.78 -3.58 -4.92
CA ILE A 237 -12.81 -3.44 -3.83
C ILE A 237 -12.60 -1.95 -3.52
N GLU A 238 -12.53 -1.58 -2.24
CA GLU A 238 -12.12 -0.26 -1.76
C GLU A 238 -10.70 -0.38 -1.13
N ALA A 239 -9.74 0.48 -1.51
CA ALA A 239 -8.33 0.34 -1.15
C ALA A 239 -7.68 1.65 -0.65
N GLU A 240 -6.91 1.56 0.45
CA GLU A 240 -6.10 2.60 1.07
C GLU A 240 -4.58 2.39 0.83
N GLY A 241 -3.70 3.33 1.22
CA GLY A 241 -2.26 3.05 1.37
C GLY A 241 -1.26 3.74 0.43
N ARG A 242 -1.70 4.56 -0.55
CA ARG A 242 -0.77 5.27 -1.46
C ARG A 242 0.20 6.22 -0.75
N GLU A 243 -0.31 6.94 0.24
CA GLU A 243 0.50 7.90 0.99
C GLU A 243 1.56 7.20 1.84
N ALA A 244 1.20 6.07 2.46
CA ALA A 244 2.13 5.25 3.22
C ALA A 244 3.28 4.73 2.35
N VAL A 245 2.98 4.25 1.13
CA VAL A 245 4.00 3.84 0.16
C VAL A 245 4.91 5.01 -0.21
N ARG A 246 4.34 6.18 -0.53
CA ARG A 246 5.11 7.39 -0.88
C ARG A 246 6.07 7.80 0.24
N VAL A 247 5.56 7.93 1.47
CA VAL A 247 6.35 8.32 2.65
C VAL A 247 7.47 7.31 2.89
N THR A 248 7.18 6.02 2.79
CA THR A 248 8.16 4.94 2.96
C THR A 248 9.27 5.01 1.92
N VAL A 249 8.90 5.16 0.64
CA VAL A 249 9.84 5.26 -0.49
C VAL A 249 10.73 6.50 -0.36
N GLU A 250 10.16 7.66 -0.02
CA GLU A 250 10.93 8.91 0.15
C GLU A 250 11.95 8.80 1.29
N HIS A 251 11.55 8.22 2.43
CA HIS A 251 12.46 8.04 3.56
C HIS A 251 13.53 6.97 3.27
N ALA A 252 13.17 5.88 2.60
CA ALA A 252 14.11 4.85 2.17
C ALA A 252 15.15 5.41 1.19
N ALA A 253 14.71 6.15 0.17
CA ALA A 253 15.58 6.78 -0.82
C ALA A 253 16.57 7.74 -0.15
N LYS A 254 16.07 8.60 0.75
CA LYS A 254 16.90 9.51 1.54
C LYS A 254 17.90 8.77 2.43
N ALA A 255 17.49 7.68 3.07
CA ALA A 255 18.35 6.88 3.93
C ALA A 255 19.46 6.16 3.16
N ALA A 256 19.15 5.64 1.97
CA ALA A 256 20.09 4.96 1.09
C ALA A 256 20.95 5.92 0.23
N GLY A 257 20.56 7.19 0.12
CA GLY A 257 21.26 8.18 -0.71
C GLY A 257 21.03 7.97 -2.21
N CYS A 258 19.86 7.47 -2.60
CA CYS A 258 19.48 7.17 -3.99
C CYS A 258 18.21 7.94 -4.42
N GLY A 259 17.84 7.84 -5.70
CA GLY A 259 16.58 8.33 -6.23
C GLY A 259 15.39 7.49 -5.77
N THR A 260 14.20 8.10 -5.70
CA THR A 260 12.96 7.39 -5.32
C THR A 260 12.56 6.30 -6.31
N GLU A 261 12.96 6.45 -7.57
CA GLU A 261 12.79 5.49 -8.66
C GLU A 261 13.70 4.25 -8.54
N GLU A 262 14.70 4.31 -7.67
CA GLU A 262 15.62 3.21 -7.38
C GLU A 262 15.16 2.36 -6.17
N VAL A 263 14.03 2.72 -5.55
CA VAL A 263 13.46 2.03 -4.39
C VAL A 263 12.24 1.23 -4.81
N PHE A 264 12.31 -0.08 -4.60
CA PHE A 264 11.17 -0.99 -4.76
C PHE A 264 10.51 -1.24 -3.40
N CYS A 265 9.19 -1.18 -3.37
CA CYS A 265 8.39 -1.40 -2.16
C CYS A 265 7.53 -2.65 -2.34
N SER A 266 7.49 -3.50 -1.31
CA SER A 266 6.60 -4.64 -1.21
C SER A 266 5.94 -4.63 0.16
N SER A 267 4.73 -5.17 0.26
CA SER A 267 4.00 -5.27 1.53
C SER A 267 3.32 -6.63 1.64
N THR A 268 3.18 -7.13 2.86
CA THR A 268 2.47 -8.36 3.15
C THR A 268 1.90 -8.31 4.56
N GLY A 269 0.78 -9.00 4.79
CA GLY A 269 0.09 -9.02 6.07
C GLY A 269 -1.41 -8.96 5.88
N VAL A 270 -2.11 -8.40 6.86
CA VAL A 270 -3.57 -8.31 6.87
C VAL A 270 -4.05 -7.36 5.77
N ILE A 271 -4.95 -7.84 4.91
CA ILE A 271 -5.59 -7.02 3.87
C ILE A 271 -6.63 -6.10 4.52
N GLY A 272 -6.59 -4.81 4.13
CA GLY A 272 -7.56 -3.80 4.56
C GLY A 272 -7.15 -3.00 5.79
N GLU A 273 -6.01 -3.32 6.40
CA GLU A 273 -5.47 -2.56 7.53
C GLU A 273 -4.56 -1.41 7.04
N PRO A 274 -4.82 -0.15 7.41
CA PRO A 274 -4.01 0.98 6.98
C PRO A 274 -2.58 0.92 7.53
N LEU A 275 -1.59 1.19 6.68
CA LEU A 275 -0.19 1.29 7.09
C LEU A 275 0.14 2.72 7.56
N GLU A 276 0.48 2.89 8.83
CA GLU A 276 0.92 4.18 9.39
C GLU A 276 2.44 4.36 9.22
N ALA A 277 2.85 4.91 8.08
CA ALA A 277 4.26 5.07 7.72
C ALA A 277 5.05 5.93 8.73
N GLU A 278 4.41 6.89 9.37
CA GLU A 278 5.02 7.80 10.34
C GLU A 278 5.59 7.06 11.57
N LYS A 279 5.07 5.87 11.88
CA LYS A 279 5.52 5.07 13.02
C LYS A 279 6.89 4.43 12.82
N PHE A 280 7.35 4.26 11.58
CA PHE A 280 8.61 3.57 11.28
C PHE A 280 9.52 4.30 10.29
N ALA A 281 9.00 5.22 9.47
CA ALA A 281 9.79 5.85 8.39
C ALA A 281 11.04 6.58 8.92
N TYR A 282 10.99 7.13 10.14
CA TYR A 282 12.14 7.78 10.76
C TYR A 282 13.27 6.80 11.15
N LEU A 283 12.98 5.51 11.29
CA LEU A 283 13.95 4.47 11.65
C LEU A 283 14.84 4.08 10.47
N LEU A 284 14.38 4.31 9.22
CA LEU A 284 15.07 3.85 8.00
C LEU A 284 16.49 4.43 7.87
N ALA A 285 16.70 5.66 8.33
CA ALA A 285 18.01 6.30 8.30
C ALA A 285 19.05 5.57 9.16
N ASP A 286 18.67 5.14 10.37
CA ASP A 286 19.58 4.41 11.26
C ASP A 286 19.71 2.94 10.85
N MET A 287 18.64 2.33 10.32
CA MET A 287 18.70 1.01 9.70
C MET A 287 19.72 0.97 8.55
N ALA A 288 19.69 1.94 7.64
CA ALA A 288 20.64 2.04 6.53
C ALA A 288 22.09 2.16 7.02
N LYS A 289 22.35 2.95 8.06
CA LYS A 289 23.70 3.06 8.67
C LYS A 289 24.16 1.75 9.32
N SER A 290 23.23 0.99 9.91
CA SER A 290 23.51 -0.27 10.60
C SER A 290 23.56 -1.49 9.68
N ALA A 291 23.26 -1.32 8.39
CA ALA A 291 23.18 -2.40 7.42
C ALA A 291 24.55 -3.10 7.27
N ARG A 292 24.52 -4.43 7.24
CA ARG A 292 25.71 -5.29 7.10
C ARG A 292 25.56 -6.19 5.88
N GLY A 293 26.65 -6.48 5.19
CA GLY A 293 26.65 -7.33 3.99
C GLY A 293 26.25 -8.80 4.24
N ASP A 294 26.28 -9.24 5.50
CA ASP A 294 25.94 -10.59 5.95
C ASP A 294 24.58 -10.67 6.68
N GLY A 295 23.83 -9.57 6.75
CA GLY A 295 22.53 -9.47 7.46
C GLY A 295 21.36 -10.22 6.83
N TRP A 296 21.60 -11.22 5.98
CA TRP A 296 20.57 -11.95 5.23
C TRP A 296 19.62 -12.74 6.12
N HIS A 297 20.11 -13.36 7.20
CA HIS A 297 19.25 -14.10 8.12
C HIS A 297 18.29 -13.16 8.86
N ASP A 298 18.78 -12.03 9.35
CA ASP A 298 17.96 -11.00 10.01
C ASP A 298 16.88 -10.47 9.04
N ALA A 299 17.24 -10.23 7.78
CA ALA A 299 16.30 -9.82 6.74
C ALA A 299 15.24 -10.90 6.44
N ALA A 300 15.65 -12.16 6.31
CA ALA A 300 14.74 -13.29 6.09
C ALA A 300 13.78 -13.48 7.27
N MET A 301 14.23 -13.23 8.50
CA MET A 301 13.39 -13.27 9.70
C MET A 301 12.38 -12.11 9.72
N ALA A 302 12.80 -10.91 9.31
CA ALA A 302 11.97 -9.70 9.37
C ALA A 302 10.80 -9.68 8.36
N ILE A 303 10.90 -10.42 7.24
CA ILE A 303 9.85 -10.46 6.21
C ILE A 303 8.79 -11.55 6.43
N ARG A 304 8.91 -12.35 7.50
CA ARG A 304 7.98 -13.44 7.83
C ARG A 304 6.60 -12.91 8.25
N THR A 305 5.57 -13.70 7.98
CA THR A 305 4.23 -13.54 8.57
C THR A 305 3.84 -14.81 9.33
N THR A 306 3.14 -15.74 8.68
CA THR A 306 2.75 -17.04 9.21
C THR A 306 3.83 -18.11 8.99
N ASP A 307 4.92 -17.75 8.30
CA ASP A 307 6.10 -18.59 8.14
C ASP A 307 6.58 -19.15 9.49
N THR A 308 6.92 -20.43 9.57
CA THR A 308 7.46 -21.04 10.79
C THR A 308 8.98 -20.91 10.89
N TYR A 309 9.67 -20.70 9.75
CA TYR A 309 11.11 -20.48 9.67
C TYR A 309 11.53 -19.45 8.60
N ALA A 310 12.73 -18.86 8.78
CA ALA A 310 13.35 -18.01 7.78
C ALA A 310 13.90 -18.82 6.60
N LYS A 311 13.65 -18.35 5.37
CA LYS A 311 14.02 -19.06 4.13
C LYS A 311 15.10 -18.29 3.40
N GLY A 312 16.23 -18.95 3.13
CA GLY A 312 17.34 -18.35 2.40
C GLY A 312 18.21 -19.41 1.71
N ALA A 313 18.82 -19.03 0.60
CA ALA A 313 19.70 -19.88 -0.18
C ALA A 313 20.84 -19.07 -0.80
N THR A 314 22.00 -19.72 -0.99
CA THR A 314 23.19 -19.13 -1.62
C THR A 314 23.72 -20.06 -2.72
N ARG A 315 24.24 -19.46 -3.79
CA ARG A 315 25.06 -20.14 -4.81
C ARG A 315 26.36 -19.38 -5.00
N SER A 316 27.47 -20.12 -5.04
CA SER A 316 28.76 -19.61 -5.51
C SER A 316 29.11 -20.30 -6.82
N LEU A 317 29.53 -19.53 -7.82
CA LEU A 317 29.97 -20.05 -9.11
C LEU A 317 31.18 -19.27 -9.63
N LYS A 318 31.97 -19.91 -10.50
CA LYS A 318 33.10 -19.25 -11.17
C LYS A 318 32.69 -18.83 -12.56
N LEU A 319 32.79 -17.54 -12.86
CA LEU A 319 32.56 -16.98 -14.20
C LEU A 319 33.86 -16.33 -14.70
N GLY A 320 34.43 -16.85 -15.79
CA GLY A 320 35.72 -16.36 -16.31
C GLY A 320 36.86 -16.41 -15.28
N GLY A 321 36.80 -17.34 -14.31
CA GLY A 321 37.78 -17.48 -13.24
C GLY A 321 37.52 -16.61 -11.99
N ALA A 322 36.61 -15.64 -12.06
CA ALA A 322 36.19 -14.85 -10.90
C ALA A 322 35.09 -15.57 -10.11
N GLU A 323 35.12 -15.49 -8.79
CA GLU A 323 34.02 -15.96 -7.93
C GLU A 323 32.87 -14.96 -7.97
N VAL A 324 31.67 -15.49 -8.17
CA VAL A 324 30.40 -14.76 -8.16
C VAL A 324 29.47 -15.44 -7.17
N ARG A 325 28.65 -14.65 -6.48
CA ARG A 325 27.67 -15.13 -5.51
C ARG A 325 26.26 -14.68 -5.87
N ILE A 326 25.30 -15.57 -5.65
CA ILE A 326 23.87 -15.29 -5.71
C ILE A 326 23.31 -15.62 -4.33
N ASN A 327 22.71 -14.65 -3.65
CA ASN A 327 22.00 -14.86 -2.39
C ASN A 327 20.53 -14.56 -2.61
N GLY A 328 19.64 -15.33 -1.99
CA GLY A 328 18.22 -15.02 -2.02
C GLY A 328 17.52 -15.41 -0.74
N ILE A 329 16.46 -14.69 -0.43
CA ILE A 329 15.53 -14.95 0.68
C ILE A 329 14.10 -14.96 0.14
N ALA A 330 13.23 -15.71 0.82
CA ALA A 330 11.83 -15.80 0.46
C ALA A 330 10.94 -15.78 1.70
N LYS A 331 9.68 -15.38 1.54
CA LYS A 331 8.61 -15.51 2.53
C LYS A 331 7.33 -16.01 1.88
N GLY A 332 6.51 -16.72 2.64
CA GLY A 332 5.24 -17.29 2.22
C GLY A 332 5.02 -18.65 2.87
N ALA A 333 3.79 -18.89 3.34
CA ALA A 333 3.34 -20.12 3.99
C ALA A 333 1.84 -20.37 3.74
N GLY A 334 1.02 -19.32 3.80
CA GLY A 334 -0.38 -19.33 3.38
C GLY A 334 -0.65 -18.33 2.25
N MET A 335 -1.80 -18.50 1.61
CA MET A 335 -2.21 -17.88 0.36
C MET A 335 -1.08 -18.07 -0.66
N ILE A 336 -0.84 -19.28 -1.14
CA ILE A 336 0.27 -19.54 -2.08
C ILE A 336 -0.31 -20.27 -3.28
N ALA A 337 -0.45 -19.54 -4.38
CA ALA A 337 -0.61 -20.07 -5.72
C ALA A 337 -0.09 -19.02 -6.73
N PRO A 338 1.25 -18.85 -6.84
CA PRO A 338 1.84 -17.77 -7.62
C PRO A 338 1.44 -17.83 -9.09
N ASP A 339 0.71 -16.82 -9.54
CA ASP A 339 0.66 -16.35 -10.93
C ASP A 339 1.19 -14.90 -10.94
N MET A 340 2.32 -14.71 -10.25
CA MET A 340 2.81 -13.43 -9.77
C MET A 340 1.90 -12.73 -8.71
N ALA A 341 1.20 -13.46 -7.80
CA ALA A 341 0.87 -12.90 -6.45
C ALA A 341 0.82 -13.85 -5.17
N THR A 342 1.38 -13.35 -3.99
CA THR A 342 1.63 -13.71 -2.52
C THR A 342 3.01 -13.91 -1.83
N MET A 343 4.04 -14.34 -2.51
CA MET A 343 5.37 -14.66 -2.04
C MET A 343 6.25 -13.43 -2.23
N LEU A 344 7.05 -13.09 -1.23
CA LEU A 344 8.07 -12.07 -1.39
C LEU A 344 9.42 -12.77 -1.53
N VAL A 345 10.13 -12.48 -2.62
CA VAL A 345 11.45 -13.03 -2.91
C VAL A 345 12.39 -11.90 -3.29
N TYR A 346 13.53 -11.87 -2.61
CA TYR A 346 14.59 -10.90 -2.87
C TYR A 346 15.88 -11.66 -3.13
N ILE A 347 16.45 -11.47 -4.32
CA ILE A 347 17.68 -12.11 -4.76
C ILE A 347 18.69 -11.02 -5.12
N ALA A 348 19.93 -11.14 -4.67
CA ALA A 348 21.01 -10.25 -5.05
C ALA A 348 22.25 -11.03 -5.51
N THR A 349 22.94 -10.49 -6.50
CA THR A 349 24.21 -11.00 -7.01
C THR A 349 25.22 -9.90 -7.26
N ASP A 350 26.50 -10.23 -7.14
CA ASP A 350 27.63 -9.41 -7.55
C ASP A 350 28.01 -9.60 -9.03
N ALA A 351 27.37 -10.53 -9.74
CA ALA A 351 27.55 -10.73 -11.18
C ALA A 351 27.25 -9.48 -12.00
N LYS A 352 27.99 -9.27 -13.10
CA LYS A 352 27.72 -8.22 -14.08
C LYS A 352 26.77 -8.75 -15.16
N VAL A 353 25.48 -8.49 -15.00
CA VAL A 353 24.42 -8.98 -15.91
C VAL A 353 23.68 -7.80 -16.53
N ALA A 354 23.48 -7.83 -17.84
CA ALA A 354 22.65 -6.84 -18.52
C ALA A 354 21.18 -6.99 -18.09
N ALA A 355 20.50 -5.89 -17.76
CA ALA A 355 19.11 -5.92 -17.26
C ALA A 355 18.13 -6.73 -18.14
N PRO A 356 18.14 -6.63 -19.49
CA PRO A 356 17.26 -7.45 -20.33
C PRO A 356 17.53 -8.95 -20.21
N ALA A 357 18.80 -9.35 -20.11
CA ALA A 357 19.20 -10.75 -19.94
C ALA A 357 18.80 -11.27 -18.56
N LEU A 358 18.97 -10.44 -17.51
CA LEU A 358 18.55 -10.79 -16.17
C LEU A 358 17.03 -11.01 -16.12
N GLN A 359 16.25 -10.10 -16.70
CA GLN A 359 14.79 -10.22 -16.76
C GLN A 359 14.35 -11.50 -17.49
N GLU A 360 14.97 -11.83 -18.63
CA GLU A 360 14.69 -13.08 -19.36
C GLU A 360 14.94 -14.32 -18.49
N MET A 361 16.09 -14.37 -17.81
CA MET A 361 16.46 -15.49 -16.93
C MET A 361 15.52 -15.62 -15.73
N VAL A 362 15.14 -14.49 -15.12
CA VAL A 362 14.20 -14.47 -13.99
C VAL A 362 12.81 -14.94 -14.43
N SER A 363 12.28 -14.42 -15.55
CA SER A 363 10.97 -14.82 -16.05
C SER A 363 10.92 -16.32 -16.42
N ALA A 364 11.95 -16.82 -17.11
CA ALA A 364 12.04 -18.24 -17.46
C ALA A 364 12.16 -19.14 -16.22
N SER A 365 12.91 -18.70 -15.20
CA SER A 365 13.07 -19.45 -13.97
C SER A 365 11.80 -19.44 -13.12
N ALA A 366 11.15 -18.28 -12.97
CA ALA A 366 9.90 -18.14 -12.22
C ALA A 366 8.80 -19.06 -12.78
N ALA A 367 8.68 -19.14 -14.12
CA ALA A 367 7.70 -19.97 -14.80
C ALA A 367 7.80 -21.47 -14.44
N THR A 368 8.98 -21.96 -14.07
CA THR A 368 9.25 -23.39 -13.77
C THR A 368 9.61 -23.64 -12.30
N THR A 369 9.51 -22.62 -11.45
CA THR A 369 9.81 -22.70 -10.01
C THR A 369 8.66 -22.11 -9.20
N PHE A 370 8.66 -20.80 -8.96
CA PHE A 370 7.66 -20.10 -8.17
C PHE A 370 6.24 -20.24 -8.76
N ASN A 371 6.06 -20.17 -10.07
CA ASN A 371 4.74 -20.37 -10.69
C ASN A 371 4.34 -21.86 -10.79
N CYS A 372 5.17 -22.76 -10.25
CA CYS A 372 4.90 -24.20 -10.18
C CYS A 372 4.72 -24.66 -8.73
N ILE A 373 4.44 -23.75 -7.79
CA ILE A 373 4.10 -24.12 -6.41
C ILE A 373 2.68 -23.70 -6.03
N THR A 374 2.05 -24.44 -5.11
CA THR A 374 0.75 -24.07 -4.54
C THR A 374 0.56 -24.70 -3.15
N VAL A 375 0.01 -23.96 -2.19
CA VAL A 375 -0.39 -24.47 -0.87
C VAL A 375 -1.91 -24.64 -0.82
N ASP A 376 -2.65 -23.58 -1.12
CA ASP A 376 -4.11 -23.49 -0.88
C ASP A 376 -4.91 -23.04 -2.10
N SER A 377 -4.25 -22.85 -3.25
CA SER A 377 -4.84 -22.34 -4.51
C SER A 377 -5.22 -20.86 -4.51
N ASP A 378 -4.99 -20.13 -3.42
CA ASP A 378 -5.34 -18.72 -3.30
C ASP A 378 -4.17 -17.83 -3.71
N THR A 379 -4.25 -17.28 -4.93
CA THR A 379 -3.32 -16.25 -5.40
C THR A 379 -3.58 -14.93 -4.66
N SER A 380 -2.59 -14.38 -3.97
CA SER A 380 -2.72 -13.09 -3.27
C SER A 380 -2.77 -11.91 -4.22
N THR A 381 -2.62 -10.73 -3.62
CA THR A 381 -2.58 -9.43 -4.26
C THR A 381 -1.17 -8.83 -4.28
N SER A 382 -0.13 -9.54 -3.79
CA SER A 382 1.20 -8.94 -3.51
C SER A 382 2.44 -9.85 -3.71
N ASP A 383 2.48 -10.82 -4.65
CA ASP A 383 3.76 -11.57 -4.89
C ASP A 383 4.71 -10.53 -5.44
N THR A 384 5.98 -10.69 -5.11
CA THR A 384 7.03 -9.92 -5.72
C THR A 384 8.29 -10.77 -5.75
N VAL A 385 8.89 -10.90 -6.92
CA VAL A 385 10.24 -11.43 -7.09
C VAL A 385 11.12 -10.31 -7.62
N LEU A 386 12.08 -9.85 -6.81
CA LEU A 386 13.07 -8.85 -7.21
C LEU A 386 14.45 -9.47 -7.25
N VAL A 387 15.16 -9.23 -8.35
CA VAL A 387 16.53 -9.70 -8.54
C VAL A 387 17.44 -8.53 -8.87
N PHE A 388 18.47 -8.33 -8.06
CA PHE A 388 19.42 -7.23 -8.17
C PHE A 388 20.80 -7.75 -8.58
N ALA A 389 21.40 -7.17 -9.61
CA ALA A 389 22.75 -7.49 -10.05
C ALA A 389 23.65 -6.25 -9.93
N THR A 390 24.59 -6.25 -8.99
CA THR A 390 25.42 -5.08 -8.67
C THR A 390 26.65 -4.94 -9.58
N GLY A 391 27.07 -6.02 -10.25
CA GLY A 391 28.24 -6.01 -11.13
C GLY A 391 29.58 -5.75 -10.43
N THR A 392 29.65 -5.98 -9.11
CA THR A 392 30.82 -5.68 -8.27
C THR A 392 31.87 -6.80 -8.26
N ALA A 393 31.56 -8.00 -8.76
CA ALA A 393 32.51 -9.12 -8.86
C ALA A 393 33.65 -8.79 -9.85
N LYS A 394 34.85 -8.55 -9.32
CA LYS A 394 36.02 -8.16 -10.12
C LYS A 394 36.48 -9.31 -11.01
N GLY A 395 36.66 -9.04 -12.30
CA GLY A 395 37.13 -10.02 -13.28
C GLY A 395 36.04 -10.93 -13.84
N ALA A 396 34.81 -10.85 -13.32
CA ALA A 396 33.69 -11.59 -13.88
C ALA A 396 33.31 -11.03 -15.27
N PRO A 397 33.12 -11.89 -16.29
CA PRO A 397 32.69 -11.45 -17.61
C PRO A 397 31.27 -10.90 -17.57
N ALA A 398 30.97 -9.95 -18.46
CA ALA A 398 29.63 -9.42 -18.59
C ALA A 398 28.69 -10.45 -19.24
N ILE A 399 27.54 -10.68 -18.63
CA ILE A 399 26.51 -11.58 -19.12
C ILE A 399 25.45 -10.75 -19.86
N THR A 400 25.30 -11.00 -21.17
CA THR A 400 24.34 -10.30 -22.03
C THR A 400 23.22 -11.21 -22.54
N GLY A 401 23.20 -12.47 -22.13
CA GLY A 401 22.17 -13.46 -22.49
C GLY A 401 22.62 -14.87 -22.13
N THR A 402 21.84 -15.88 -22.54
CA THR A 402 22.06 -17.31 -22.24
C THR A 402 22.85 -18.08 -23.31
N LYS A 403 23.40 -17.38 -24.31
CA LYS A 403 24.15 -18.03 -25.42
C LYS A 403 25.60 -18.38 -25.07
N SER A 404 26.24 -17.65 -24.16
CA SER A 404 27.59 -17.96 -23.70
C SER A 404 27.58 -19.07 -22.64
N ALA A 405 28.74 -19.70 -22.41
CA ALA A 405 28.86 -20.72 -21.36
C ALA A 405 28.61 -20.11 -19.97
N GLU A 406 29.11 -18.90 -19.74
CA GLU A 406 28.93 -18.13 -18.50
C GLU A 406 27.48 -17.73 -18.29
N GLY A 407 26.79 -17.32 -19.36
CA GLY A 407 25.37 -16.97 -19.32
C GLY A 407 24.48 -18.17 -18.97
N ARG A 408 24.78 -19.36 -19.51
CA ARG A 408 24.10 -20.60 -19.13
C ARG A 408 24.38 -20.98 -17.68
N ALA A 409 25.65 -20.98 -17.27
CA ALA A 409 26.05 -21.32 -15.91
C ALA A 409 25.39 -20.41 -14.86
N PHE A 410 25.30 -19.11 -15.15
CA PHE A 410 24.58 -18.17 -14.27
C PHE A 410 23.08 -18.44 -14.25
N ALA A 411 22.44 -18.65 -15.41
CA ALA A 411 21.01 -18.95 -15.48
C ALA A 411 20.66 -20.26 -14.73
N GLU A 412 21.48 -21.29 -14.87
CA GLU A 412 21.33 -22.56 -14.13
C GLU A 412 21.48 -22.36 -12.62
N ALA A 413 22.47 -21.58 -12.18
CA ALA A 413 22.65 -21.28 -10.76
C ALA A 413 21.48 -20.46 -10.18
N LEU A 414 20.99 -19.46 -10.93
CA LEU A 414 19.83 -18.66 -10.56
C LEU A 414 18.56 -19.53 -10.47
N HIS A 415 18.31 -20.37 -11.47
CA HIS A 415 17.19 -21.31 -11.49
C HIS A 415 17.24 -22.26 -10.28
N ALA A 416 18.41 -22.85 -10.01
CA ALA A 416 18.59 -23.76 -8.90
C ALA A 416 18.35 -23.08 -7.53
N LEU A 417 18.72 -21.80 -7.39
CA LEU A 417 18.44 -21.02 -6.18
C LEU A 417 16.95 -20.70 -6.05
N MET A 418 16.29 -20.25 -7.14
CA MET A 418 14.85 -19.97 -7.15
C MET A 418 14.03 -21.23 -6.87
N LYS A 419 14.42 -22.38 -7.42
CA LYS A 419 13.80 -23.67 -7.14
C LYS A 419 13.91 -24.06 -5.66
N GLU A 420 15.10 -23.91 -5.07
CA GLU A 420 15.28 -24.19 -3.63
C GLU A 420 14.38 -23.29 -2.77
N LEU A 421 14.35 -21.98 -3.04
CA LEU A 421 13.47 -21.05 -2.34
C LEU A 421 11.99 -21.41 -2.50
N ALA A 422 11.55 -21.77 -3.70
CA ALA A 422 10.17 -22.20 -3.96
C ALA A 422 9.80 -23.44 -3.14
N LEU A 423 10.69 -24.43 -3.06
CA LEU A 423 10.48 -25.62 -2.24
C LEU A 423 10.48 -25.30 -0.75
N LEU A 424 11.33 -24.37 -0.28
CA LEU A 424 11.30 -23.90 1.11
C LEU A 424 9.99 -23.21 1.46
N VAL A 425 9.33 -22.54 0.52
CA VAL A 425 7.98 -21.97 0.69
C VAL A 425 6.94 -23.07 0.86
N VAL A 426 6.91 -24.06 -0.06
CA VAL A 426 5.93 -25.16 0.04
C VAL A 426 6.16 -26.01 1.29
N LYS A 427 7.41 -26.25 1.69
CA LYS A 427 7.78 -26.99 2.90
C LYS A 427 7.41 -26.27 4.20
N ASP A 428 7.05 -24.98 4.12
CA ASP A 428 6.57 -24.18 5.24
C ASP A 428 5.07 -23.85 5.12
N GLY A 429 4.35 -24.57 4.25
CA GLY A 429 2.91 -24.36 4.10
C GLY A 429 2.19 -24.45 5.45
N GLU A 430 1.14 -23.65 5.63
CA GLU A 430 0.42 -23.61 6.90
C GLU A 430 -0.17 -24.98 7.28
N GLY A 431 0.27 -25.51 8.43
CA GLY A 431 -0.24 -26.76 8.98
C GLY A 431 0.10 -28.03 8.19
N ILE A 432 1.07 -27.99 7.27
CA ILE A 432 1.38 -29.14 6.43
C ILE A 432 2.11 -30.26 7.20
N SER A 433 2.06 -31.48 6.66
CA SER A 433 2.87 -32.60 7.13
C SER A 433 3.73 -33.24 6.03
N LYS A 434 3.37 -33.05 4.75
CA LYS A 434 4.03 -33.68 3.59
C LYS A 434 4.18 -32.70 2.43
N LEU A 435 5.34 -32.73 1.77
CA LEU A 435 5.57 -32.15 0.45
C LEU A 435 5.11 -33.14 -0.63
N ILE A 436 4.42 -32.65 -1.66
CA ILE A 436 3.93 -33.43 -2.79
C ILE A 436 4.56 -32.87 -4.07
N GLU A 437 5.26 -33.70 -4.82
CA GLU A 437 5.75 -33.43 -6.17
C GLU A 437 4.86 -34.15 -7.18
N ILE A 438 4.24 -33.39 -8.08
CA ILE A 438 3.38 -33.91 -9.14
C ILE A 438 4.09 -33.71 -10.47
N ARG A 439 4.42 -34.81 -11.15
CA ARG A 439 4.99 -34.81 -12.50
C ARG A 439 3.93 -35.25 -13.49
N VAL A 440 3.66 -34.42 -14.49
CA VAL A 440 2.76 -34.74 -15.60
C VAL A 440 3.57 -34.83 -16.88
N THR A 441 3.42 -35.92 -17.61
CA THR A 441 4.00 -36.16 -18.95
C THR A 441 2.92 -36.61 -19.93
N GLY A 442 3.25 -36.65 -21.21
CA GLY A 442 2.33 -37.16 -22.23
C GLY A 442 1.18 -36.20 -22.57
N ALA A 443 1.20 -34.94 -22.12
CA ALA A 443 0.15 -33.97 -22.44
C ALA A 443 0.30 -33.40 -23.87
N GLU A 444 -0.72 -32.71 -24.38
CA GLU A 444 -0.65 -32.03 -25.69
C GLU A 444 0.43 -30.94 -25.75
N SER A 445 0.69 -30.26 -24.63
CA SER A 445 1.71 -29.23 -24.47
C SER A 445 2.12 -29.06 -23.01
N ASP A 446 3.25 -28.39 -22.74
CA ASP A 446 3.69 -28.09 -21.37
C ASP A 446 2.67 -27.23 -20.62
N ARG A 447 1.96 -26.34 -21.32
CA ARG A 447 0.85 -25.55 -20.76
C ARG A 447 -0.30 -26.46 -20.30
N SER A 448 -0.65 -27.45 -21.10
CA SER A 448 -1.69 -28.43 -20.77
C SER A 448 -1.26 -29.29 -19.58
N ALA A 449 -0.03 -29.81 -19.61
CA ALA A 449 0.55 -30.56 -18.50
C ALA A 449 0.56 -29.75 -17.19
N HIS A 450 0.94 -28.47 -17.26
CA HIS A 450 0.98 -27.58 -16.10
C HIS A 450 -0.42 -27.35 -15.50
N LYS A 451 -1.43 -27.10 -16.34
CA LYS A 451 -2.82 -26.95 -15.85
C LYS A 451 -3.35 -28.22 -15.20
N ILE A 452 -3.06 -29.39 -15.78
CA ILE A 452 -3.44 -30.67 -15.19
C ILE A 452 -2.72 -30.88 -13.86
N ALA A 453 -1.41 -30.61 -13.80
CA ALA A 453 -0.63 -30.68 -12.57
C ALA A 453 -1.18 -29.76 -11.48
N MET A 454 -1.53 -28.50 -11.81
CA MET A 454 -2.16 -27.55 -10.89
C MET A 454 -3.55 -28.01 -10.44
N SER A 455 -4.35 -28.61 -11.33
CA SER A 455 -5.67 -29.15 -10.97
C SER A 455 -5.59 -30.29 -9.95
N VAL A 456 -4.59 -31.17 -10.11
CA VAL A 456 -4.28 -32.24 -9.14
C VAL A 456 -3.75 -31.65 -7.84
N ALA A 457 -2.79 -30.72 -7.93
CA ALA A 457 -2.17 -30.05 -6.79
C ALA A 457 -3.17 -29.31 -5.90
N ASN A 458 -4.15 -28.63 -6.51
CA ASN A 458 -5.17 -27.85 -5.83
C ASN A 458 -6.41 -28.67 -5.42
N SER A 459 -6.42 -29.99 -5.64
CA SER A 459 -7.59 -30.82 -5.32
C SER A 459 -7.65 -31.14 -3.82
N PRO A 460 -8.66 -30.66 -3.05
CA PRO A 460 -8.76 -30.97 -1.62
C PRO A 460 -8.85 -32.47 -1.36
N LEU A 461 -9.50 -33.22 -2.27
CA LEU A 461 -9.59 -34.68 -2.18
C LEU A 461 -8.23 -35.35 -2.33
N VAL A 462 -7.37 -34.88 -3.26
CA VAL A 462 -6.01 -35.44 -3.39
C VAL A 462 -5.19 -35.07 -2.16
N LYS A 463 -5.17 -33.79 -1.76
CA LYS A 463 -4.40 -33.30 -0.61
C LYS A 463 -4.77 -34.00 0.70
N THR A 464 -6.05 -34.26 0.95
CA THR A 464 -6.53 -35.00 2.13
C THR A 464 -6.25 -36.50 2.05
N ALA A 465 -6.24 -37.11 0.85
CA ALA A 465 -5.82 -38.50 0.70
C ALA A 465 -4.34 -38.66 1.06
N VAL A 466 -3.48 -37.73 0.61
CA VAL A 466 -2.07 -37.73 0.98
C VAL A 466 -1.86 -37.49 2.48
N ALA A 467 -2.62 -36.58 3.11
CA ALA A 467 -2.60 -36.39 4.57
C ALA A 467 -2.98 -37.68 5.33
N GLY A 468 -3.97 -38.42 4.82
CA GLY A 468 -4.40 -39.71 5.37
C GLY A 468 -3.53 -40.90 4.96
N GLU A 469 -2.41 -40.66 4.27
CA GLU A 469 -1.49 -41.70 3.76
C GLU A 469 -2.17 -42.70 2.80
N ASP A 470 -3.24 -42.29 2.14
CA ASP A 470 -4.04 -43.08 1.21
C ASP A 470 -3.59 -42.88 -0.25
N ALA A 471 -3.21 -43.98 -0.91
CA ALA A 471 -2.75 -44.04 -2.30
C ALA A 471 -3.91 -43.95 -3.31
N ASN A 472 -4.72 -42.91 -3.21
CA ASN A 472 -6.00 -42.82 -3.90
C ASN A 472 -5.89 -42.31 -5.35
N TRP A 473 -5.49 -43.19 -6.27
CA TRP A 473 -5.36 -42.84 -7.69
C TRP A 473 -6.69 -42.42 -8.34
N GLY A 474 -7.84 -42.89 -7.85
CA GLY A 474 -9.16 -42.46 -8.33
C GLY A 474 -9.42 -40.97 -8.12
N ARG A 475 -8.99 -40.40 -6.98
CA ARG A 475 -9.05 -38.95 -6.72
C ARG A 475 -8.12 -38.17 -7.64
N ILE A 476 -7.01 -38.75 -8.08
CA ILE A 476 -6.11 -38.14 -9.06
C ILE A 476 -6.77 -38.11 -10.44
N VAL A 477 -7.37 -39.23 -10.90
CA VAL A 477 -8.11 -39.28 -12.17
C VAL A 477 -9.25 -38.26 -12.20
N MET A 478 -10.00 -38.14 -11.10
CA MET A 478 -11.03 -37.10 -10.95
C MET A 478 -10.43 -35.69 -11.12
N ALA A 479 -9.28 -35.43 -10.50
CA ALA A 479 -8.62 -34.13 -10.59
C ALA A 479 -8.03 -33.84 -11.99
N ILE A 480 -7.59 -34.86 -12.73
CA ILE A 480 -7.26 -34.73 -14.16
C ILE A 480 -8.51 -34.33 -14.95
N GLY A 481 -9.62 -35.05 -14.76
CA GLY A 481 -10.88 -34.82 -15.49
C GLY A 481 -11.48 -33.42 -15.30
N LYS A 482 -11.30 -32.80 -14.12
CA LYS A 482 -11.78 -31.42 -13.87
C LYS A 482 -10.85 -30.32 -14.41
N ALA A 483 -9.67 -30.65 -14.94
CA ALA A 483 -8.69 -29.66 -15.39
C ALA A 483 -9.12 -28.88 -16.65
N GLY A 484 -10.11 -29.38 -17.39
CA GLY A 484 -10.58 -28.76 -18.63
C GLY A 484 -9.59 -28.87 -19.80
N GLU A 485 -8.65 -29.79 -19.72
CA GLU A 485 -7.63 -30.08 -20.72
C GLU A 485 -7.87 -31.46 -21.35
N ALA A 486 -7.27 -31.72 -22.52
CA ALA A 486 -7.42 -33.00 -23.19
C ALA A 486 -6.84 -34.14 -22.34
N ALA A 487 -7.65 -35.18 -22.12
CA ALA A 487 -7.27 -36.40 -21.44
C ALA A 487 -8.10 -37.55 -22.00
N ASP A 488 -7.44 -38.62 -22.42
CA ASP A 488 -8.11 -39.88 -22.76
C ASP A 488 -7.99 -40.83 -21.57
N ARG A 489 -9.14 -41.19 -20.97
CA ARG A 489 -9.20 -42.06 -19.80
C ARG A 489 -8.40 -43.34 -20.02
N ASP A 490 -8.49 -43.94 -21.20
CA ASP A 490 -7.97 -45.28 -21.48
C ASP A 490 -6.45 -45.27 -21.78
N LEU A 491 -5.82 -44.09 -21.83
CA LEU A 491 -4.36 -43.94 -21.99
C LEU A 491 -3.64 -43.57 -20.69
N ILE A 492 -4.38 -43.08 -19.68
CA ILE A 492 -3.79 -42.56 -18.45
C ILE A 492 -3.04 -43.65 -17.68
N SER A 493 -1.81 -43.31 -17.26
CA SER A 493 -1.01 -44.10 -16.32
C SER A 493 -0.65 -43.24 -15.10
N ILE A 494 -0.72 -43.83 -13.90
CA ILE A 494 -0.40 -43.15 -12.65
C ILE A 494 0.57 -44.01 -11.85
N SER A 495 1.63 -43.38 -11.36
CA SER A 495 2.58 -43.97 -10.42
C SER A 495 2.71 -43.12 -9.17
N MET A 496 3.02 -43.76 -8.04
CA MET A 496 3.31 -43.09 -6.77
C MET A 496 4.63 -43.62 -6.24
N GLY A 497 5.63 -42.75 -6.12
CA GLY A 497 6.99 -43.16 -5.73
C GLY A 497 7.62 -44.14 -6.73
N GLY A 498 7.36 -44.00 -8.03
CA GLY A 498 7.84 -44.90 -9.07
C GLY A 498 7.09 -46.23 -9.20
N ILE A 499 6.05 -46.47 -8.37
CA ILE A 499 5.25 -47.71 -8.42
C ILE A 499 3.96 -47.42 -9.17
N GLN A 500 3.74 -48.12 -10.29
CA GLN A 500 2.55 -47.94 -11.13
C GLN A 500 1.32 -48.53 -10.46
N VAL A 501 0.33 -47.68 -10.18
CA VAL A 501 -0.94 -48.04 -9.51
C VAL A 501 -2.11 -48.10 -10.49
N ALA A 502 -2.02 -47.34 -11.59
CA ALA A 502 -2.98 -47.38 -12.68
C ALA A 502 -2.26 -47.35 -14.03
N LYS A 503 -2.80 -48.08 -15.00
CA LYS A 503 -2.30 -48.16 -16.37
C LYS A 503 -3.48 -48.33 -17.33
N ASN A 504 -3.43 -47.63 -18.46
CA ASN A 504 -4.50 -47.66 -19.48
C ASN A 504 -5.89 -47.35 -18.88
N GLY A 505 -5.96 -46.41 -17.94
CA GLY A 505 -7.22 -46.04 -17.28
C GLY A 505 -7.75 -47.01 -16.22
N GLU A 506 -7.08 -48.14 -16.00
CA GLU A 506 -7.50 -49.17 -15.06
C GLU A 506 -6.49 -49.38 -13.93
N ARG A 507 -6.95 -49.97 -12.82
CA ARG A 507 -6.08 -50.41 -11.73
C ARG A 507 -5.14 -51.48 -12.26
N VAL A 508 -3.85 -51.43 -11.92
CA VAL A 508 -2.93 -52.53 -12.26
C VAL A 508 -3.40 -53.81 -11.55
N GLU A 509 -3.54 -54.92 -12.27
CA GLU A 509 -3.88 -56.20 -11.65
C GLU A 509 -2.70 -56.77 -10.85
N GLY A 510 -2.97 -57.26 -9.64
CA GLY A 510 -1.99 -57.98 -8.83
C GLY A 510 -0.79 -57.17 -8.33
N PHE A 511 -0.81 -55.83 -8.40
CA PHE A 511 0.28 -55.02 -7.86
C PHE A 511 0.31 -55.06 -6.33
N ASP A 512 1.51 -55.08 -5.76
CA ASP A 512 1.73 -55.02 -4.32
C ASP A 512 1.49 -53.60 -3.81
N GLU A 513 0.52 -53.43 -2.93
CA GLU A 513 0.17 -52.13 -2.33
C GLU A 513 1.18 -51.71 -1.24
N ALA A 514 1.93 -52.64 -0.65
CA ALA A 514 2.81 -52.34 0.48
C ALA A 514 3.95 -51.35 0.15
N PRO A 515 4.62 -51.41 -1.02
CA PRO A 515 5.55 -50.38 -1.47
C PRO A 515 4.91 -48.99 -1.58
N VAL A 516 3.68 -48.91 -2.11
CA VAL A 516 2.98 -47.63 -2.27
C VAL A 516 2.56 -47.07 -0.93
N ALA A 517 2.00 -47.90 -0.05
CA ALA A 517 1.63 -47.51 1.31
C ALA A 517 2.85 -47.01 2.12
N ARG A 518 4.04 -47.62 1.94
CA ARG A 518 5.27 -47.11 2.54
C ARG A 518 5.68 -45.76 1.97
N HIS A 519 5.55 -45.56 0.66
CA HIS A 519 5.80 -44.26 0.05
C HIS A 519 4.88 -43.18 0.60
N MET A 520 3.58 -43.47 0.73
CA MET A 520 2.59 -42.53 1.28
C MET A 520 2.86 -42.11 2.73
N LYS A 521 3.66 -42.87 3.49
CA LYS A 521 4.11 -42.52 4.85
C LYS A 521 5.26 -41.53 4.89
N ASN A 522 5.97 -41.33 3.78
CA ASN A 522 7.10 -40.40 3.74
C ASN A 522 6.64 -38.94 3.88
N ARG A 523 7.59 -38.06 4.17
CA ARG A 523 7.38 -36.60 4.17
C ARG A 523 7.41 -36.00 2.76
N GLU A 524 8.00 -36.70 1.81
CA GLU A 524 8.06 -36.27 0.41
C GLU A 524 7.38 -37.33 -0.46
N ILE A 525 6.30 -36.91 -1.13
CA ILE A 525 5.41 -37.77 -1.90
C ILE A 525 5.56 -37.40 -3.37
N LEU A 526 6.05 -38.35 -4.17
CA LEU A 526 6.06 -38.25 -5.62
C LEU A 526 4.80 -38.88 -6.22
N ILE A 527 4.11 -38.13 -7.07
CA ILE A 527 3.00 -38.57 -7.92
C ILE A 527 3.40 -38.33 -9.38
N GLU A 528 3.30 -39.36 -10.21
CA GLU A 528 3.66 -39.33 -11.62
C GLU A 528 2.43 -39.69 -12.45
N ILE A 529 2.12 -38.86 -13.44
CA ILE A 529 0.95 -38.98 -14.30
C ILE A 529 1.43 -38.91 -15.74
N ASP A 530 1.16 -39.95 -16.52
CA ASP A 530 1.38 -39.94 -17.97
C ASP A 530 0.03 -40.00 -18.68
N LEU A 531 -0.22 -39.02 -19.58
CA LEU A 531 -1.48 -38.91 -20.31
C LEU A 531 -1.48 -39.64 -21.65
N GLY A 532 -0.32 -40.06 -22.16
CA GLY A 532 -0.20 -40.81 -23.42
C GLY A 532 -0.63 -40.08 -24.71
N LEU A 533 -0.86 -38.75 -24.68
CA LEU A 533 -1.36 -37.98 -25.84
C LEU A 533 -0.24 -37.43 -26.73
N ALA A 534 0.76 -36.76 -26.15
CA ALA A 534 1.89 -36.18 -26.89
C ALA A 534 3.16 -36.07 -26.02
N LYS A 535 3.86 -34.92 -26.05
CA LYS A 535 5.19 -34.73 -25.39
C LYS A 535 5.22 -33.65 -24.33
N GLY A 536 4.09 -32.99 -24.08
CA GLY A 536 4.00 -31.94 -23.07
C GLY A 536 4.29 -32.46 -21.67
N ALA A 537 5.07 -31.70 -20.90
CA ALA A 537 5.44 -32.06 -19.55
C ALA A 537 5.46 -30.85 -18.61
N ALA A 538 5.16 -31.09 -17.33
CA ALA A 538 5.26 -30.10 -16.28
C ALA A 538 5.49 -30.77 -14.92
N THR A 539 6.06 -30.02 -13.99
CA THR A 539 6.19 -30.43 -12.59
C THR A 539 5.63 -29.32 -11.71
N VAL A 540 4.82 -29.69 -10.71
CA VAL A 540 4.25 -28.78 -9.72
C VAL A 540 4.50 -29.34 -8.34
N TRP A 541 4.77 -28.47 -7.36
CA TRP A 541 4.92 -28.83 -5.96
C TRP A 541 3.77 -28.26 -5.13
N THR A 542 3.23 -29.09 -4.26
CA THR A 542 2.22 -28.69 -3.28
C THR A 542 2.41 -29.42 -1.96
N CYS A 543 1.49 -29.28 -1.05
CA CYS A 543 1.46 -29.93 0.24
C CYS A 543 0.17 -30.72 0.44
N ASP A 544 0.08 -31.47 1.53
CA ASP A 544 -1.17 -32.06 1.98
C ASP A 544 -2.13 -31.01 2.59
N LEU A 545 -3.36 -31.42 2.91
CA LEU A 545 -4.37 -30.58 3.57
C LEU A 545 -4.76 -31.25 4.89
N THR A 546 -4.46 -30.60 6.01
CA THR A 546 -4.59 -31.15 7.37
C THR A 546 -5.63 -30.39 8.18
N HIS A 547 -5.94 -30.88 9.38
CA HIS A 547 -6.72 -30.13 10.36
C HIS A 547 -6.02 -28.86 10.85
N GLU A 548 -4.69 -28.88 10.96
CA GLU A 548 -3.90 -27.74 11.44
C GLU A 548 -4.03 -26.52 10.51
N TYR A 549 -4.09 -26.74 9.19
CA TYR A 549 -4.38 -25.66 8.23
C TYR A 549 -5.70 -24.94 8.56
N ILE A 550 -6.73 -25.70 8.92
CA ILE A 550 -8.04 -25.16 9.29
C ILE A 550 -7.94 -24.39 10.61
N SER A 551 -7.26 -24.95 11.62
CA SER A 551 -7.05 -24.29 12.91
C SER A 551 -6.33 -22.94 12.77
N ILE A 552 -5.21 -22.92 12.04
CA ILE A 552 -4.44 -21.69 11.78
C ILE A 552 -5.32 -20.63 11.11
N ASN A 553 -6.02 -20.99 10.05
CA ASN A 553 -6.78 -20.02 9.24
C ASN A 553 -8.15 -19.63 9.83
N ALA A 554 -8.74 -20.48 10.68
CA ALA A 554 -9.97 -20.14 11.41
C ALA A 554 -9.70 -19.16 12.57
N ASP A 555 -8.55 -19.30 13.24
CA ASP A 555 -8.21 -18.52 14.42
C ASP A 555 -7.31 -17.30 14.13
N TYR A 556 -6.90 -17.08 12.87
CA TYR A 556 -5.92 -16.05 12.48
C TYR A 556 -6.30 -14.60 12.87
N ARG A 557 -7.59 -14.31 13.10
CA ARG A 557 -8.10 -12.97 13.48
C ARG A 557 -8.73 -12.92 14.88
N SER A 558 -8.65 -14.01 15.64
CA SER A 558 -9.31 -14.19 16.93
C SER A 558 -8.54 -13.58 18.10
#